data_AF-A0AAV5V3R3-F1
#
_entry.id   AF-A0AAV5V3R3-F1
#
_cell.length_a   1.000
_cell.length_b   1.000
_cell.length_c   1.000
_cell.angle_alpha   90.00
_cell.angle_beta   90.00
_cell.angle_gamma   90.00
#
_symmetry.space_group_name_H-M   'P 1'
#
loop_
_entity.id
_entity.type
_entity.pdbx_description
1 polymer ?
#
loop_
_entity_poly.entity_id
_entity_poly.type
_entity_poly.pdbx_seq_one_letter_code
_entity_poly.pdbx_strand_id
1 'polypeptide(L)'
;EILHYAKDLNSTEVDKLYQDDAVWIITSSFIIFTMHSGFGLLESGSVSAKDEVNIMVKNVVDVVFGGIAYWSLGYGLSYGDDWYPNAFIGLGKFFYDPARQSLSVNEEGWAYASFLFQMSLATTASTIVSGAVAERAKLKSYILLGCLVILVQALPAHWVWDSHGFFFQLGVVDFAGCSSVHMVGGIIGLVATVYLKPRRNRFNEDSVHQMSSPTNALLGETKHIAAVATIMSSIGGGATAIVISFAKTKKLQVNLLINGILSSIVSITALCAVSRPWHALIIGSVSSAFSIAILPVLDRFKVDDPVGIVPIHLTSSIWGMFAVGIFAEEDRHLAATGGLNGLLYGGGFKLLGIQMLCTLTILVYSATCGLIILVIIAKSPLGLRVTDYEEQIGADVIEHGLAGTNIARYLVEKPLSTKTFQTVTKAITKWKMLAKARSREKRMEAARARRALEETEGVTEAPAPPRANGHANGVGPPPELRHRANGANGAPNGSANGGGRVAHVEVEMNALPPAAVAAQIDVAPAPVRRVQSRGSRTSSPPSIISLDPINPRHNPNIPRNRVAPSNDSPDVPPV
;
A
#
# COMPACT_ATOMS: atom_id res chain seq x y z
N GLU A 1 -15.98 26.63 -19.69
CA GLU A 1 -15.43 27.85 -19.06
C GLU A 1 -14.57 28.70 -20.00
N ILE A 2 -13.63 28.13 -20.78
CA ILE A 2 -12.79 28.87 -21.75
C ILE A 2 -13.61 29.75 -22.71
N LEU A 3 -14.73 29.25 -23.24
CA LEU A 3 -15.60 30.00 -24.16
C LEU A 3 -16.19 31.30 -23.58
N HIS A 4 -16.30 31.43 -22.26
CA HIS A 4 -16.83 32.64 -21.62
C HIS A 4 -15.75 33.72 -21.47
N TYR A 5 -14.51 33.35 -21.14
CA TYR A 5 -13.37 34.27 -21.07
C TYR A 5 -12.77 34.60 -22.44
N ALA A 6 -12.89 33.68 -23.40
CA ALA A 6 -12.36 33.83 -24.75
C ALA A 6 -13.19 34.76 -25.66
N LYS A 7 -14.39 35.20 -25.23
CA LYS A 7 -15.26 36.07 -26.05
C LYS A 7 -14.60 37.41 -26.42
N ASP A 8 -13.69 37.90 -25.57
CA ASP A 8 -13.03 39.21 -25.72
C ASP A 8 -11.51 39.11 -25.96
N LEU A 9 -10.96 37.89 -26.08
CA LEU A 9 -9.52 37.64 -26.22
C LEU A 9 -9.16 37.40 -27.69
N ASN A 10 -7.98 37.88 -28.11
CA ASN A 10 -7.49 37.62 -29.47
C ASN A 10 -7.00 36.16 -29.59
N SER A 11 -6.96 35.59 -30.80
CA SER A 11 -6.68 34.16 -31.01
C SER A 11 -5.43 33.64 -30.29
N THR A 12 -4.35 34.43 -30.27
CA THR A 12 -3.08 34.07 -29.59
C THR A 12 -3.20 34.01 -28.06
N GLU A 13 -4.10 34.77 -27.44
CA GLU A 13 -4.32 34.74 -25.99
C GLU A 13 -5.18 33.55 -25.59
N VAL A 14 -6.15 33.19 -26.43
CA VAL A 14 -6.94 31.96 -26.28
C VAL A 14 -6.04 30.73 -26.40
N ASP A 15 -5.14 30.70 -27.39
CA ASP A 15 -4.18 29.61 -27.57
C ASP A 15 -3.27 29.42 -26.34
N LYS A 16 -2.79 30.51 -25.74
CA LYS A 16 -2.01 30.46 -24.50
C LYS A 16 -2.80 29.89 -23.33
N LEU A 17 -4.08 30.27 -23.19
CA LEU A 17 -4.94 29.77 -22.13
C LEU A 17 -5.12 28.24 -22.23
N TYR A 18 -5.37 27.73 -23.43
CA TYR A 18 -5.44 26.28 -23.68
C TYR A 18 -4.14 25.56 -23.32
N GLN A 19 -2.99 26.15 -23.64
CA GLN A 19 -1.68 25.59 -23.30
C GLN A 19 -1.42 25.57 -21.79
N ASP A 20 -1.69 26.67 -21.10
CA ASP A 20 -1.50 26.77 -19.65
C ASP A 20 -2.40 25.78 -18.89
N ASP A 21 -3.67 25.66 -19.30
CA ASP A 21 -4.62 24.70 -18.73
C ASP A 21 -4.19 23.24 -19.00
N ALA A 22 -3.75 22.93 -20.22
CA ALA A 22 -3.26 21.59 -20.55
C ALA A 22 -2.00 21.23 -19.75
N VAL A 23 -1.06 22.16 -19.58
CA VAL A 23 0.14 21.97 -18.74
C VAL A 23 -0.25 21.71 -17.29
N TRP A 24 -1.21 22.47 -16.76
CA TRP A 24 -1.71 22.30 -15.41
C TRP A 24 -2.37 20.93 -15.21
N ILE A 25 -3.25 20.51 -16.13
CA ILE A 25 -3.94 19.22 -16.07
C ILE A 25 -2.94 18.06 -16.18
N ILE A 26 -1.96 18.13 -17.08
CA ILE A 26 -0.93 17.09 -17.23
C ILE A 26 -0.07 17.01 -15.96
N THR A 27 0.37 18.15 -15.44
CA THR A 27 1.15 18.21 -14.18
C THR A 27 0.35 17.61 -13.03
N SER A 28 -0.93 17.96 -12.92
CA SER A 28 -1.86 17.40 -11.94
C SER A 28 -2.04 15.89 -12.12
N SER A 29 -2.11 15.41 -13.37
CA SER A 29 -2.20 13.97 -13.68
C SER A 29 -0.97 13.21 -13.20
N PHE A 30 0.24 13.73 -13.46
CA PHE A 30 1.48 13.13 -12.95
C PHE A 30 1.52 13.10 -11.43
N ILE A 31 1.06 14.17 -10.78
CA ILE A 31 0.89 14.24 -9.33
C ILE A 31 -0.06 13.16 -8.83
N ILE A 32 -1.22 12.95 -9.47
CA ILE A 32 -2.15 11.88 -9.10
C ILE A 32 -1.53 10.50 -9.34
N PHE A 33 -0.77 10.31 -10.43
CA PHE A 33 -0.02 9.07 -10.62
C PHE A 33 0.99 8.82 -9.51
N THR A 34 1.69 9.84 -9.00
CA THR A 34 2.57 9.69 -7.82
C THR A 34 1.82 9.30 -6.55
N MET A 35 0.49 9.52 -6.46
CA MET A 35 -0.31 8.97 -5.36
C MET A 35 -0.28 7.44 -5.33
N HIS A 36 -0.07 6.75 -6.45
CA HIS A 36 0.07 5.28 -6.44
C HIS A 36 1.34 4.85 -5.70
N SER A 37 2.42 5.64 -5.78
CA SER A 37 3.59 5.43 -4.93
C SER A 37 3.30 5.73 -3.47
N GLY A 38 2.50 6.78 -3.19
CA GLY A 38 2.00 7.08 -1.85
C GLY A 38 1.18 5.95 -1.24
N PHE A 39 0.13 5.50 -1.93
CA PHE A 39 -0.67 4.33 -1.55
C PHE A 39 0.22 3.11 -1.36
N GLY A 40 1.14 2.86 -2.28
CA GLY A 40 2.10 1.79 -2.15
C GLY A 40 2.91 1.81 -0.85
N LEU A 41 3.45 2.98 -0.48
CA LEU A 41 4.16 3.16 0.79
C LEU A 41 3.23 3.02 2.00
N LEU A 42 2.00 3.53 1.91
CA LEU A 42 0.99 3.39 2.95
C LEU A 42 0.63 1.92 3.21
N GLU A 43 0.31 1.20 2.15
CA GLU A 43 -0.11 -0.20 2.20
C GLU A 43 1.05 -1.10 2.61
N SER A 44 2.25 -0.91 2.03
CA SER A 44 3.46 -1.65 2.41
C SER A 44 3.79 -1.48 3.88
N GLY A 45 3.69 -0.25 4.40
CA GLY A 45 3.82 0.04 5.81
C GLY A 45 2.80 -0.72 6.65
N SER A 46 1.53 -0.79 6.22
CA SER A 46 0.40 -1.32 6.98
C SER A 46 0.28 -2.86 7.02
N VAL A 47 0.97 -3.58 6.13
CA VAL A 47 0.98 -5.06 6.08
C VAL A 47 2.14 -5.64 6.89
N SER A 48 2.20 -6.97 7.00
CA SER A 48 3.34 -7.68 7.59
C SER A 48 4.55 -7.65 6.64
N ALA A 49 5.76 -7.71 7.19
CA ALA A 49 7.02 -7.65 6.43
C ALA A 49 7.24 -8.79 5.40
N LYS A 50 6.39 -9.83 5.40
CA LYS A 50 6.43 -10.96 4.44
C LYS A 50 5.56 -10.73 3.19
N ASP A 51 4.80 -9.63 3.18
CA ASP A 51 3.84 -9.26 2.14
C ASP A 51 4.10 -7.82 1.63
N GLU A 52 5.20 -7.20 2.07
CA GLU A 52 5.54 -5.79 1.80
C GLU A 52 5.81 -5.57 0.30
N VAL A 53 6.53 -6.49 -0.34
CA VAL A 53 6.83 -6.39 -1.77
C VAL A 53 5.58 -6.69 -2.60
N ASN A 54 4.78 -7.66 -2.19
CA ASN A 54 3.58 -8.06 -2.91
C ASN A 54 2.57 -6.92 -3.02
N ILE A 55 2.32 -6.23 -1.91
CA ILE A 55 1.41 -5.09 -1.92
C ILE A 55 1.98 -3.93 -2.75
N MET A 56 3.30 -3.78 -2.79
CA MET A 56 3.93 -2.80 -3.67
C MET A 56 3.77 -3.13 -5.15
N VAL A 57 3.92 -4.41 -5.51
CA VAL A 57 3.66 -4.88 -6.87
C VAL A 57 2.20 -4.67 -7.25
N LYS A 58 1.25 -4.86 -6.33
CA LYS A 58 -0.19 -4.59 -6.55
C LYS A 58 -0.46 -3.16 -7.02
N ASN A 59 0.17 -2.17 -6.39
CA ASN A 59 0.05 -0.77 -6.79
C ASN A 59 0.63 -0.50 -8.19
N VAL A 60 1.75 -1.16 -8.55
CA VAL A 60 2.33 -1.04 -9.89
C VAL A 60 1.45 -1.69 -10.96
N VAL A 61 0.90 -2.88 -10.68
CA VAL A 61 0.02 -3.57 -11.63
C VAL A 61 -1.30 -2.84 -11.84
N ASP A 62 -1.81 -2.09 -10.85
CA ASP A 62 -2.98 -1.23 -11.02
C ASP A 62 -2.75 -0.14 -12.08
N VAL A 63 -1.57 0.50 -12.08
CA VAL A 63 -1.24 1.49 -13.12
C VAL A 63 -1.11 0.82 -14.48
N VAL A 64 -0.42 -0.32 -14.56
CA VAL A 64 -0.14 -1.01 -15.83
C VAL A 64 -1.40 -1.60 -16.45
N PHE A 65 -2.06 -2.52 -15.74
CA PHE A 65 -3.22 -3.23 -16.27
C PHE A 65 -4.49 -2.37 -16.17
N GLY A 66 -4.59 -1.53 -15.15
CA GLY A 66 -5.69 -0.59 -15.04
C GLY A 66 -5.63 0.51 -16.10
N GLY A 67 -4.45 1.03 -16.41
CA GLY A 67 -4.26 1.94 -17.54
C GLY A 67 -4.71 1.31 -18.88
N ILE A 68 -4.37 0.04 -19.12
CA ILE A 68 -4.82 -0.71 -20.30
C ILE A 68 -6.35 -0.88 -20.30
N ALA A 69 -6.95 -1.26 -19.17
CA ALA A 69 -8.40 -1.44 -19.05
C ALA A 69 -9.15 -0.11 -19.28
N TYR A 70 -8.63 0.99 -18.75
CA TYR A 70 -9.21 2.31 -18.93
C TYR A 70 -9.05 2.83 -20.36
N TRP A 71 -7.85 2.70 -20.95
CA TRP A 71 -7.59 3.08 -22.34
C TRP A 71 -8.47 2.33 -23.36
N SER A 72 -8.60 1.00 -23.18
CA SER A 72 -9.34 0.16 -24.12
C SER A 72 -10.86 0.33 -23.98
N LEU A 73 -11.39 0.35 -22.75
CA LEU A 73 -12.83 0.34 -22.49
C LEU A 73 -13.28 1.45 -21.53
N GLY A 74 -12.57 1.67 -20.42
CA GLY A 74 -13.05 2.54 -19.34
C GLY A 74 -13.32 4.00 -19.74
N TYR A 75 -12.47 4.60 -20.57
CA TYR A 75 -12.70 5.96 -21.06
C TYR A 75 -13.96 6.03 -21.93
N GLY A 76 -14.14 5.07 -22.84
CA GLY A 76 -15.34 4.99 -23.68
C GLY A 76 -16.62 4.81 -22.87
N LEU A 77 -16.58 4.00 -21.81
CA LEU A 77 -17.70 3.82 -20.89
C LEU A 77 -18.00 5.05 -20.02
N SER A 78 -17.02 5.93 -19.82
CA SER A 78 -17.16 7.15 -19.03
C SER A 78 -17.62 8.36 -19.86
N TYR A 79 -17.02 8.55 -21.05
CA TYR A 79 -17.12 9.79 -21.84
C TYR A 79 -17.33 9.54 -23.35
N GLY A 80 -17.70 8.31 -23.73
CA GLY A 80 -18.00 7.95 -25.11
C GLY A 80 -19.35 8.49 -25.58
N ASP A 81 -19.36 9.09 -26.77
CA ASP A 81 -20.53 9.73 -27.40
C ASP A 81 -20.70 9.35 -28.88
N ASP A 82 -19.82 8.52 -29.46
CA ASP A 82 -19.81 8.18 -30.89
C ASP A 82 -21.10 7.50 -31.38
N TRP A 83 -21.74 6.70 -30.53
CA TRP A 83 -22.92 5.91 -30.93
C TRP A 83 -24.23 6.56 -30.51
N TYR A 84 -24.40 6.79 -29.20
CA TYR A 84 -25.61 7.38 -28.66
C TYR A 84 -25.35 8.01 -27.28
N PRO A 85 -25.38 9.35 -27.18
CA PRO A 85 -25.34 10.04 -25.90
C PRO A 85 -26.57 9.66 -25.08
N ASN A 86 -26.35 9.22 -23.85
CA ASN A 86 -27.42 8.86 -22.91
C ASN A 86 -26.97 9.18 -21.48
N ALA A 87 -27.89 9.04 -20.53
CA ALA A 87 -27.61 9.47 -19.16
C ALA A 87 -26.89 8.42 -18.29
N PHE A 88 -26.79 7.18 -18.75
CA PHE A 88 -26.40 6.04 -17.92
C PHE A 88 -25.03 5.45 -18.26
N ILE A 89 -24.56 5.56 -19.50
CA ILE A 89 -23.30 4.97 -19.90
C ILE A 89 -22.72 5.66 -21.14
N GLY A 90 -21.42 5.91 -21.16
CA GLY A 90 -20.71 6.32 -22.37
C GLY A 90 -20.60 5.17 -23.36
N LEU A 91 -20.77 5.45 -24.65
CA LEU A 91 -20.64 4.46 -25.71
C LEU A 91 -19.94 5.07 -26.93
N GLY A 92 -18.73 4.59 -27.20
CA GLY A 92 -17.83 5.13 -28.21
C GLY A 92 -16.43 5.31 -27.63
N LYS A 93 -15.50 5.85 -28.42
CA LYS A 93 -14.14 6.23 -27.97
C LYS A 93 -13.35 5.08 -27.32
N PHE A 94 -13.68 3.84 -27.68
CA PHE A 94 -12.91 2.65 -27.29
C PHE A 94 -11.54 2.67 -27.93
N PHE A 95 -10.53 2.16 -27.21
CA PHE A 95 -9.12 2.31 -27.61
C PHE A 95 -8.80 3.78 -27.89
N TYR A 96 -9.00 4.61 -26.87
CA TYR A 96 -9.05 6.07 -27.04
C TYR A 96 -7.84 6.61 -27.82
N ASP A 97 -8.14 7.29 -28.93
CA ASP A 97 -7.17 7.82 -29.88
C ASP A 97 -7.71 9.13 -30.51
N PRO A 98 -7.53 10.28 -29.84
CA PRO A 98 -8.06 11.57 -30.32
C PRO A 98 -7.40 12.03 -31.62
N ALA A 99 -6.18 11.57 -31.95
CA ALA A 99 -5.51 11.90 -33.21
C ALA A 99 -6.28 11.44 -34.46
N ARG A 100 -7.18 10.46 -34.31
CA ARG A 100 -8.04 9.99 -35.41
C ARG A 100 -9.25 10.88 -35.69
N GLN A 101 -9.55 11.83 -34.81
CA GLN A 101 -10.78 12.62 -34.87
C GLN A 101 -10.63 13.94 -35.65
N SER A 102 -9.51 14.14 -36.34
CA SER A 102 -9.21 15.37 -37.13
C SER A 102 -9.45 16.67 -36.32
N LEU A 103 -9.10 16.64 -35.04
CA LEU A 103 -9.20 17.78 -34.12
C LEU A 103 -8.13 18.83 -34.43
N SER A 104 -8.32 20.06 -33.97
CA SER A 104 -7.23 21.03 -33.93
C SER A 104 -6.14 20.59 -32.94
N VAL A 105 -4.91 21.11 -33.11
CA VAL A 105 -3.76 20.77 -32.25
C VAL A 105 -4.06 21.04 -30.76
N ASN A 106 -4.77 22.14 -30.46
CA ASN A 106 -5.12 22.49 -29.08
C ASN A 106 -6.17 21.55 -28.49
N GLU A 107 -7.19 21.18 -29.28
CA GLU A 107 -8.23 20.23 -28.85
C GLU A 107 -7.66 18.83 -28.65
N GLU A 108 -6.76 18.39 -29.53
CA GLU A 108 -6.04 17.12 -29.39
C GLU A 108 -5.18 17.11 -28.11
N GLY A 109 -4.43 18.19 -27.85
CA GLY A 109 -3.65 18.33 -26.61
C GLY A 109 -4.51 18.26 -25.36
N TRP A 110 -5.64 18.97 -25.35
CA TRP A 110 -6.59 18.95 -24.22
C TRP A 110 -7.25 17.58 -24.03
N ALA A 111 -7.56 16.88 -25.13
CA ALA A 111 -8.11 15.54 -25.11
C ALA A 111 -7.15 14.53 -24.46
N TYR A 112 -5.86 14.56 -24.82
CA TYR A 112 -4.84 13.72 -24.17
C TYR A 112 -4.64 14.08 -22.69
N ALA A 113 -4.62 15.37 -22.35
CA ALA A 113 -4.49 15.83 -20.96
C ALA A 113 -5.66 15.32 -20.10
N SER A 114 -6.90 15.47 -20.58
CA SER A 114 -8.11 15.03 -19.90
C SER A 114 -8.16 13.51 -19.76
N PHE A 115 -7.76 12.77 -20.78
CA PHE A 115 -7.65 11.32 -20.72
C PHE A 115 -6.67 10.84 -19.65
N LEU A 116 -5.47 11.43 -19.59
CA LEU A 116 -4.48 11.10 -18.56
C LEU A 116 -4.98 11.42 -17.16
N PHE A 117 -5.64 12.57 -16.99
CA PHE A 117 -6.24 12.98 -15.73
C PHE A 117 -7.28 11.96 -15.26
N GLN A 118 -8.22 11.60 -16.13
CA GLN A 118 -9.29 10.66 -15.79
C GLN A 118 -8.78 9.23 -15.56
N MET A 119 -7.79 8.79 -16.34
CA MET A 119 -7.13 7.50 -16.11
C MET A 119 -6.51 7.42 -14.72
N SER A 120 -5.83 8.50 -14.28
CA SER A 120 -5.17 8.53 -12.97
C SER A 120 -6.17 8.40 -11.80
N LEU A 121 -7.37 8.95 -11.95
CA LEU A 121 -8.47 8.81 -10.98
C LEU A 121 -9.07 7.40 -11.01
N ALA A 122 -9.28 6.83 -12.20
CA ALA A 122 -9.83 5.49 -12.36
C ALA A 122 -8.91 4.42 -11.76
N THR A 123 -7.60 4.49 -12.00
CA THR A 123 -6.63 3.55 -11.42
C THR A 123 -6.56 3.68 -9.89
N THR A 124 -6.71 4.89 -9.36
CA THR A 124 -6.80 5.13 -7.91
C THR A 124 -7.96 4.35 -7.27
N ALA A 125 -9.12 4.25 -7.93
CA ALA A 125 -10.25 3.47 -7.40
C ALA A 125 -9.92 1.98 -7.26
N SER A 126 -9.13 1.41 -8.18
CA SER A 126 -8.63 0.03 -8.09
C SER A 126 -7.68 -0.15 -6.92
N THR A 127 -6.72 0.77 -6.76
CA THR A 127 -5.73 0.73 -5.68
C THR A 127 -6.36 0.87 -4.29
N ILE A 128 -7.48 1.57 -4.15
CA ILE A 128 -8.23 1.55 -2.88
C ILE A 128 -8.67 0.11 -2.51
N VAL A 129 -8.94 -0.74 -3.50
CA VAL A 129 -9.32 -2.14 -3.28
C VAL A 129 -8.10 -3.03 -2.96
N SER A 130 -6.86 -2.72 -3.40
CA SER A 130 -5.66 -3.52 -3.01
C SER A 130 -5.50 -3.58 -1.50
N GLY A 131 -5.58 -2.43 -0.83
CA GLY A 131 -5.40 -2.34 0.62
C GLY A 131 -6.44 -3.16 1.39
N ALA A 132 -7.67 -3.22 0.88
CA ALA A 132 -8.74 -4.02 1.47
C ALA A 132 -8.50 -5.54 1.35
N VAL A 133 -7.76 -6.00 0.35
CA VAL A 133 -7.50 -7.44 0.11
C VAL A 133 -6.06 -7.84 0.42
N ALA A 134 -5.31 -6.96 1.09
CA ALA A 134 -3.91 -7.16 1.42
C ALA A 134 -3.67 -8.47 2.20
N GLU A 135 -2.51 -9.09 1.94
CA GLU A 135 -2.01 -10.35 2.52
C GLU A 135 -2.83 -11.62 2.25
N ARG A 136 -4.05 -11.52 1.70
CA ARG A 136 -4.96 -12.67 1.56
C ARG A 136 -5.53 -12.92 0.16
N ALA A 137 -5.35 -11.99 -0.78
CA ALA A 137 -5.75 -12.20 -2.18
C ALA A 137 -4.56 -12.55 -3.07
N LYS A 138 -4.77 -13.53 -3.96
CA LYS A 138 -3.80 -13.94 -4.98
C LYS A 138 -3.59 -12.81 -6.00
N LEU A 139 -2.35 -12.53 -6.38
CA LEU A 139 -2.01 -11.45 -7.32
C LEU A 139 -2.68 -11.61 -8.69
N LYS A 140 -2.71 -12.82 -9.25
CA LYS A 140 -3.35 -13.05 -10.57
C LYS A 140 -4.83 -12.71 -10.56
N SER A 141 -5.52 -13.08 -9.49
CA SER A 141 -6.94 -12.80 -9.29
C SER A 141 -7.18 -11.32 -8.99
N TYR A 142 -6.24 -10.70 -8.28
CA TYR A 142 -6.25 -9.26 -8.02
C TYR A 142 -6.11 -8.44 -9.32
N ILE A 143 -5.21 -8.80 -10.23
CA ILE A 143 -5.06 -8.10 -11.52
C ILE A 143 -6.39 -8.07 -12.28
N LEU A 144 -7.09 -9.21 -12.36
CA LEU A 144 -8.40 -9.28 -12.98
C LEU A 144 -9.45 -8.44 -12.22
N LEU A 145 -9.45 -8.53 -10.89
CA LEU A 145 -10.32 -7.72 -10.04
C LEU A 145 -10.12 -6.22 -10.31
N GLY A 146 -8.88 -5.73 -10.33
CA GLY A 146 -8.56 -4.32 -10.55
C GLY A 146 -9.02 -3.80 -11.90
N CYS A 147 -8.76 -4.56 -12.98
CA CYS A 147 -9.30 -4.23 -14.30
C CYS A 147 -10.83 -4.10 -14.29
N LEU A 148 -11.53 -5.02 -13.64
CA LEU A 148 -13.00 -5.00 -13.56
C LEU A 148 -13.53 -3.87 -12.68
N VAL A 149 -12.84 -3.52 -11.59
CA VAL A 149 -13.18 -2.38 -10.73
C VAL A 149 -13.12 -1.08 -11.52
N ILE A 150 -12.12 -0.90 -12.39
CA ILE A 150 -12.01 0.27 -13.27
C ILE A 150 -13.20 0.37 -14.23
N LEU A 151 -13.63 -0.75 -14.81
CA LEU A 151 -14.83 -0.75 -15.67
C LEU A 151 -16.11 -0.47 -14.89
N VAL A 152 -16.22 -0.97 -13.65
CA VAL A 152 -17.33 -0.63 -12.76
C VAL A 152 -17.33 0.85 -12.43
N GLN A 153 -16.15 1.43 -12.18
CA GLN A 153 -15.96 2.84 -11.83
C GLN A 153 -16.30 3.80 -12.98
N ALA A 154 -16.11 3.37 -14.22
CA ALA A 154 -16.44 4.17 -15.41
C ALA A 154 -17.91 4.64 -15.46
N LEU A 155 -18.85 3.84 -14.93
CA LEU A 155 -20.27 4.21 -14.93
C LEU A 155 -20.58 5.34 -13.93
N PRO A 156 -20.19 5.27 -12.64
CA PRO A 156 -20.27 6.40 -11.73
C PRO A 156 -19.54 7.65 -12.23
N ALA A 157 -18.40 7.50 -12.93
CA ALA A 157 -17.74 8.61 -13.59
C ALA A 157 -18.64 9.25 -14.66
N HIS A 158 -19.26 8.46 -15.53
CA HIS A 158 -20.22 8.95 -16.52
C HIS A 158 -21.40 9.68 -15.84
N TRP A 159 -21.99 9.09 -14.81
CA TRP A 159 -23.18 9.66 -14.15
C TRP A 159 -22.90 11.04 -13.55
N VAL A 160 -21.72 11.19 -12.93
CA VAL A 160 -21.38 12.37 -12.12
C VAL A 160 -20.64 13.43 -12.93
N TRP A 161 -19.81 13.05 -13.91
CA TRP A 161 -18.90 13.98 -14.59
C TRP A 161 -19.20 14.19 -16.07
N ASP A 162 -19.88 13.27 -16.75
CA ASP A 162 -20.28 13.52 -18.14
C ASP A 162 -21.49 14.47 -18.18
N SER A 163 -21.49 15.39 -19.14
CA SER A 163 -22.58 16.35 -19.32
C SER A 163 -23.95 15.71 -19.58
N HIS A 164 -23.98 14.49 -20.12
CA HIS A 164 -25.21 13.72 -20.33
C HIS A 164 -25.58 12.90 -19.10
N GLY A 165 -24.65 12.66 -18.18
CA GLY A 165 -24.82 11.88 -16.97
C GLY A 165 -26.00 12.37 -16.13
N PHE A 166 -26.81 11.43 -15.63
CA PHE A 166 -28.02 11.82 -14.91
C PHE A 166 -27.73 12.56 -13.59
N PHE A 167 -26.62 12.27 -12.90
CA PHE A 167 -26.25 12.99 -11.68
C PHE A 167 -25.66 14.37 -11.99
N PHE A 168 -24.89 14.50 -13.07
CA PHE A 168 -24.44 15.78 -13.59
C PHE A 168 -25.64 16.70 -13.86
N GLN A 169 -26.65 16.21 -14.59
CA GLN A 169 -27.86 16.97 -14.92
C GLN A 169 -28.73 17.30 -13.70
N LEU A 170 -28.71 16.45 -12.67
CA LEU A 170 -29.38 16.74 -11.40
C LEU A 170 -28.64 17.81 -10.56
N GLY A 171 -27.43 18.21 -10.94
CA GLY A 171 -26.62 19.19 -10.23
C GLY A 171 -25.85 18.60 -9.04
N VAL A 172 -25.43 17.33 -9.15
CA VAL A 172 -24.51 16.74 -8.18
C VAL A 172 -23.18 17.47 -8.24
N VAL A 173 -22.63 17.79 -7.07
CA VAL A 173 -21.31 18.40 -6.95
C VAL A 173 -20.33 17.38 -6.40
N ASP A 174 -19.36 17.02 -7.23
CA ASP A 174 -18.24 16.15 -6.87
C ASP A 174 -17.04 16.44 -7.81
N PHE A 175 -16.13 17.33 -7.37
CA PHE A 175 -15.05 17.79 -8.24
C PHE A 175 -13.93 16.78 -8.47
N ALA A 176 -13.52 16.08 -7.41
CA ALA A 176 -12.32 15.24 -7.45
C ALA A 176 -12.59 13.77 -7.11
N GLY A 177 -13.85 13.33 -7.12
CA GLY A 177 -14.21 11.91 -7.07
C GLY A 177 -14.43 11.38 -5.67
N CYS A 178 -15.05 12.17 -4.81
CA CYS A 178 -15.52 11.70 -3.50
C CYS A 178 -16.47 10.51 -3.67
N SER A 179 -17.43 10.62 -4.58
CA SER A 179 -18.39 9.57 -4.89
C SER A 179 -17.86 8.60 -5.94
N SER A 180 -17.43 9.08 -7.09
CA SER A 180 -17.09 8.26 -8.26
C SER A 180 -15.75 7.53 -8.14
N VAL A 181 -14.87 7.88 -7.19
CA VAL A 181 -13.56 7.22 -6.99
C VAL A 181 -13.47 6.63 -5.59
N HIS A 182 -13.48 7.47 -4.55
CA HIS A 182 -13.25 7.04 -3.18
C HIS A 182 -14.38 6.18 -2.63
N MET A 183 -15.64 6.57 -2.84
CA MET A 183 -16.76 5.76 -2.38
C MET A 183 -16.90 4.46 -3.17
N VAL A 184 -16.69 4.47 -4.49
CA VAL A 184 -16.66 3.25 -5.33
C VAL A 184 -15.61 2.26 -4.81
N GLY A 185 -14.34 2.69 -4.71
CA GLY A 185 -13.27 1.85 -4.19
C GLY A 185 -13.49 1.43 -2.74
N GLY A 186 -13.98 2.34 -1.90
CA GLY A 186 -14.22 2.11 -0.48
C GLY A 186 -15.30 1.07 -0.21
N ILE A 187 -16.43 1.11 -0.92
CA ILE A 187 -17.52 0.13 -0.74
C ILE A 187 -17.17 -1.22 -1.36
N ILE A 188 -16.52 -1.24 -2.53
CA ILE A 188 -16.01 -2.50 -3.11
C ILE A 188 -14.98 -3.12 -2.17
N GLY A 189 -14.09 -2.33 -1.58
CA GLY A 189 -13.13 -2.76 -0.56
C GLY A 189 -13.78 -3.32 0.71
N LEU A 190 -14.86 -2.69 1.20
CA LEU A 190 -15.64 -3.23 2.32
C LEU A 190 -16.25 -4.59 1.95
N VAL A 191 -16.90 -4.69 0.79
CA VAL A 191 -17.51 -5.95 0.31
C VAL A 191 -16.43 -7.02 0.15
N ALA A 192 -15.27 -6.68 -0.41
CA ALA A 192 -14.14 -7.58 -0.57
C ALA A 192 -13.60 -8.08 0.77
N THR A 193 -13.47 -7.19 1.75
CA THR A 193 -13.03 -7.53 3.12
C THR A 193 -14.00 -8.50 3.79
N VAL A 194 -15.30 -8.21 3.73
CA VAL A 194 -16.34 -9.06 4.31
C VAL A 194 -16.39 -10.42 3.61
N TYR A 195 -16.31 -10.43 2.28
CA TYR A 195 -16.37 -11.65 1.47
C TYR A 195 -15.15 -12.55 1.68
N LEU A 196 -13.94 -11.97 1.71
CA LEU A 196 -12.70 -12.71 1.93
C LEU A 196 -12.58 -13.25 3.35
N LYS A 197 -13.23 -12.60 4.33
CA LYS A 197 -13.10 -12.85 5.77
C LYS A 197 -11.73 -12.43 6.34
N PRO A 198 -11.60 -12.35 7.67
CA PRO A 198 -10.37 -11.89 8.32
C PRO A 198 -9.11 -12.66 7.94
N ARG A 199 -7.96 -11.97 7.99
CA ARG A 199 -6.64 -12.60 7.99
C ARG A 199 -6.49 -13.52 9.18
N ARG A 200 -5.64 -14.52 9.01
CA ARG A 200 -5.41 -15.56 10.00
C ARG A 200 -4.99 -14.96 11.33
N ASN A 201 -5.61 -15.45 12.39
CA ASN A 201 -5.36 -15.06 13.77
C ASN A 201 -5.61 -13.58 14.11
N ARG A 202 -6.04 -12.69 13.19
CA ARG A 202 -6.17 -11.24 13.46
C ARG A 202 -6.96 -10.86 14.71
N PHE A 203 -7.95 -11.67 15.09
CA PHE A 203 -8.85 -11.43 16.23
C PHE A 203 -8.69 -12.46 17.37
N ASN A 204 -7.60 -13.22 17.39
CA ASN A 204 -7.31 -14.16 18.48
C ASN A 204 -6.61 -13.42 19.63
N GLU A 205 -6.79 -13.89 20.87
CA GLU A 205 -6.28 -13.24 22.09
C GLU A 205 -4.75 -13.06 22.10
N ASP A 206 -4.01 -13.98 21.47
CA ASP A 206 -2.53 -13.95 21.36
C ASP A 206 -2.01 -13.26 20.09
N SER A 207 -2.88 -12.62 19.30
CA SER A 207 -2.47 -12.08 18.01
C SER A 207 -1.82 -10.70 18.15
N VAL A 208 -0.55 -10.64 17.74
CA VAL A 208 0.18 -9.38 17.58
C VAL A 208 0.32 -9.12 16.09
N HIS A 209 -0.65 -8.42 15.49
CA HIS A 209 -0.48 -7.90 14.14
C HIS A 209 0.28 -6.57 14.23
N GLN A 210 1.53 -6.56 13.75
CA GLN A 210 2.35 -5.37 13.70
C GLN A 210 2.51 -4.88 12.26
N MET A 211 2.32 -3.58 12.09
CA MET A 211 2.70 -2.79 10.92
C MET A 211 4.17 -3.06 10.57
N SER A 212 4.51 -3.30 9.31
CA SER A 212 5.89 -3.55 8.88
C SER A 212 6.78 -2.33 9.11
N SER A 213 6.30 -1.15 8.69
CA SER A 213 7.07 0.10 8.66
C SER A 213 6.13 1.31 8.83
N PRO A 214 6.04 1.86 10.06
CA PRO A 214 5.35 3.13 10.30
C PRO A 214 5.93 4.29 9.49
N THR A 215 7.22 4.23 9.13
CA THR A 215 7.86 5.22 8.27
C THR A 215 7.29 5.18 6.86
N ASN A 216 7.18 3.98 6.25
CA ASN A 216 6.56 3.84 4.92
C ASN A 216 5.10 4.29 4.99
N ALA A 217 4.38 3.89 6.05
CA ALA A 217 2.99 4.28 6.24
C ALA A 217 2.78 5.80 6.28
N LEU A 218 3.66 6.53 6.98
CA LEU A 218 3.65 7.99 7.05
C LEU A 218 4.12 8.65 5.75
N LEU A 219 5.15 8.12 5.09
CA LEU A 219 5.62 8.65 3.81
C LEU A 219 4.60 8.46 2.69
N GLY A 220 3.76 7.42 2.79
CA GLY A 220 2.65 7.17 1.88
C GLY A 220 1.57 8.24 1.90
N GLU A 221 1.56 9.13 2.90
CA GLU A 221 0.71 10.33 2.92
C GLU A 221 1.17 11.43 1.95
N THR A 222 1.88 11.10 0.86
CA THR A 222 2.57 12.09 0.03
C THR A 222 1.62 13.17 -0.50
N LYS A 223 1.76 14.37 0.07
CA LYS A 223 0.98 15.55 -0.29
C LYS A 223 1.54 16.15 -1.57
N HIS A 224 0.91 15.84 -2.70
CA HIS A 224 1.27 16.43 -3.97
C HIS A 224 0.17 17.42 -4.39
N ILE A 225 0.58 18.69 -4.44
CA ILE A 225 -0.15 19.94 -4.77
C ILE A 225 -1.65 19.92 -4.42
N ALA A 226 -1.95 20.56 -3.30
CA ALA A 226 -3.30 20.74 -2.80
C ALA A 226 -3.70 22.20 -2.91
N ALA A 227 -4.84 22.47 -3.56
CA ALA A 227 -5.58 23.69 -3.39
C ALA A 227 -5.74 24.02 -1.88
N VAL A 228 -5.89 25.31 -1.54
CA VAL A 228 -5.96 25.80 -0.15
C VAL A 228 -6.93 24.98 0.71
N ALA A 229 -8.08 24.58 0.15
CA ALA A 229 -9.06 23.73 0.83
C ALA A 229 -8.48 22.37 1.28
N THR A 230 -7.80 21.64 0.40
CA THR A 230 -7.28 20.31 0.72
C THR A 230 -6.20 20.37 1.81
N ILE A 231 -5.36 21.41 1.81
CA ILE A 231 -4.38 21.63 2.88
C ILE A 231 -5.08 21.93 4.21
N MET A 232 -6.06 22.83 4.20
CA MET A 232 -6.79 23.21 5.42
C MET A 232 -7.57 22.03 6.00
N SER A 233 -8.18 21.19 5.15
CA SER A 233 -8.83 19.95 5.60
C SER A 233 -7.84 19.00 6.26
N SER A 234 -6.67 18.79 5.64
CA SER A 234 -5.60 17.97 6.20
C SER A 234 -5.11 18.47 7.57
N ILE A 235 -5.00 19.79 7.74
CA ILE A 235 -4.65 20.41 9.03
C ILE A 235 -5.72 20.10 10.08
N GLY A 236 -7.01 20.28 9.74
CA GLY A 236 -8.12 19.98 10.63
C GLY A 236 -8.17 18.50 11.04
N GLY A 237 -8.01 17.60 10.06
CA GLY A 237 -8.00 16.16 10.28
C GLY A 237 -6.83 15.68 11.14
N GLY A 238 -5.62 16.16 10.83
CA GLY A 238 -4.41 15.85 11.59
C GLY A 238 -4.46 16.39 13.02
N ALA A 239 -4.89 17.64 13.22
CA ALA A 239 -5.07 18.22 14.55
C ALA A 239 -6.07 17.42 15.39
N THR A 240 -7.21 17.05 14.80
CA THR A 240 -8.24 16.24 15.46
C THR A 240 -7.71 14.87 15.84
N ALA A 241 -6.95 14.22 14.97
CA ALA A 241 -6.34 12.92 15.24
C ALA A 241 -5.32 12.98 16.38
N ILE A 242 -4.46 14.00 16.40
CA ILE A 242 -3.49 14.25 17.48
C ILE A 242 -4.24 14.40 18.81
N VAL A 243 -5.27 15.24 18.85
CA VAL A 243 -6.06 15.48 20.07
C VAL A 243 -6.72 14.20 20.56
N ILE A 244 -7.41 13.45 19.69
CA ILE A 244 -8.06 12.19 20.06
C ILE A 244 -7.04 11.16 20.53
N SER A 245 -5.88 11.11 19.87
CA SER A 245 -4.81 10.17 20.19
C SER A 245 -4.22 10.39 21.59
N PHE A 246 -3.86 11.64 21.91
CA PHE A 246 -3.40 12.00 23.24
C PHE A 246 -4.50 11.89 24.30
N ALA A 247 -5.74 12.21 23.95
CA ALA A 247 -6.87 12.07 24.88
C ALA A 247 -7.09 10.61 25.30
N LYS A 248 -7.06 9.67 24.35
CA LYS A 248 -7.30 8.24 24.59
C LYS A 248 -6.10 7.49 25.16
N THR A 249 -4.90 7.76 24.65
CA THR A 249 -3.73 6.89 24.91
C THR A 249 -2.57 7.60 25.63
N LYS A 250 -2.67 8.91 25.87
CA LYS A 250 -1.59 9.76 26.40
C LYS A 250 -0.31 9.78 25.55
N LYS A 251 -0.36 9.20 24.35
CA LYS A 251 0.71 9.14 23.35
C LYS A 251 0.13 9.47 21.98
N LEU A 252 0.99 9.86 21.06
CA LEU A 252 0.62 9.99 19.65
C LEU A 252 0.65 8.62 18.98
N GLN A 253 -0.50 8.17 18.51
CA GLN A 253 -0.72 6.91 17.79
C GLN A 253 -0.65 7.21 16.30
N VAL A 254 0.38 6.66 15.65
CA VAL A 254 0.64 6.85 14.22
C VAL A 254 -0.57 6.43 13.37
N ASN A 255 -1.21 5.30 13.68
CA ASN A 255 -2.38 4.83 12.95
C ASN A 255 -3.58 5.79 13.03
N LEU A 256 -3.78 6.47 14.16
CA LEU A 256 -4.88 7.44 14.28
C LEU A 256 -4.56 8.72 13.51
N LEU A 257 -3.30 9.14 13.52
CA LEU A 257 -2.82 10.28 12.75
C LEU A 257 -3.00 10.06 11.25
N ILE A 258 -2.53 8.91 10.75
CA ILE A 258 -2.68 8.50 9.34
C ILE A 258 -4.15 8.48 8.93
N ASN A 259 -5.00 7.74 9.67
CA ASN A 259 -6.43 7.66 9.36
C ASN A 259 -7.10 9.05 9.38
N GLY A 260 -6.75 9.90 10.35
CA GLY A 260 -7.33 11.25 10.45
C GLY A 260 -6.90 12.21 9.34
N ILE A 261 -5.63 12.17 8.93
CA ILE A 261 -5.14 12.96 7.81
C ILE A 261 -5.77 12.46 6.50
N LEU A 262 -5.72 11.15 6.23
CA LEU A 262 -6.22 10.58 4.99
C LEU A 262 -7.74 10.71 4.84
N SER A 263 -8.52 10.47 5.91
CA SER A 263 -9.98 10.69 5.89
C SER A 263 -10.36 12.13 5.60
N SER A 264 -9.60 13.10 6.13
CA SER A 264 -9.89 14.52 5.91
C SER A 264 -9.68 14.95 4.46
N ILE A 265 -8.60 14.50 3.82
CA ILE A 265 -8.35 14.81 2.40
C ILE A 265 -9.36 14.12 1.48
N VAL A 266 -9.83 12.91 1.82
CA VAL A 266 -10.91 12.24 1.07
C VAL A 266 -12.21 13.03 1.19
N SER A 267 -12.60 13.46 2.39
CA SER A 267 -13.89 14.14 2.59
C SER A 267 -14.02 15.48 1.88
N ILE A 268 -12.91 16.20 1.67
CA ILE A 268 -12.94 17.52 1.02
C ILE A 268 -12.94 17.43 -0.51
N THR A 269 -12.66 16.26 -1.10
CA THR A 269 -12.59 16.07 -2.56
C THR A 269 -13.85 16.50 -3.31
N ALA A 270 -15.04 16.34 -2.71
CA ALA A 270 -16.29 16.78 -3.31
C ALA A 270 -16.42 18.30 -3.40
N LEU A 271 -15.72 19.06 -2.53
CA LEU A 271 -15.86 20.52 -2.36
C LEU A 271 -14.59 21.31 -2.59
N CYS A 272 -13.50 20.66 -3.00
CA CYS A 272 -12.17 21.26 -2.96
C CYS A 272 -12.03 22.53 -3.81
N ALA A 273 -12.85 22.69 -4.86
CA ALA A 273 -12.84 23.86 -5.72
C ALA A 273 -13.68 25.05 -5.20
N VAL A 274 -14.71 24.80 -4.38
CA VAL A 274 -15.68 25.84 -3.95
C VAL A 274 -15.71 26.04 -2.43
N SER A 275 -14.94 25.28 -1.67
CA SER A 275 -14.88 25.41 -0.22
C SER A 275 -14.03 26.58 0.21
N ARG A 276 -14.56 27.37 1.14
CA ARG A 276 -13.78 28.37 1.88
C ARG A 276 -12.78 27.66 2.80
N PRO A 277 -11.61 28.27 3.09
CA PRO A 277 -10.57 27.65 3.93
C PRO A 277 -11.08 27.13 5.29
N TRP A 278 -12.01 27.85 5.92
CA TRP A 278 -12.57 27.45 7.21
C TRP A 278 -13.59 26.31 7.10
N HIS A 279 -14.34 26.19 5.98
CA HIS A 279 -15.18 25.01 5.72
C HIS A 279 -14.30 23.77 5.71
N ALA A 280 -13.22 23.83 4.95
CA ALA A 280 -12.33 22.69 4.76
C ALA A 280 -11.73 22.21 6.09
N LEU A 281 -11.29 23.13 6.95
CA LEU A 281 -10.80 22.81 8.29
C LEU A 281 -11.85 22.02 9.11
N ILE A 282 -13.11 22.45 9.10
CA ILE A 282 -14.19 21.81 9.85
C ILE A 282 -14.56 20.45 9.23
N ILE A 283 -14.75 20.41 7.91
CA ILE A 283 -15.07 19.18 7.17
C ILE A 283 -14.02 18.10 7.45
N GLY A 284 -12.73 18.47 7.37
CA GLY A 284 -11.62 17.57 7.67
C GLY A 284 -11.57 17.11 9.12
N SER A 285 -11.82 18.02 10.06
CA SER A 285 -11.86 17.69 11.51
C SER A 285 -12.97 16.69 11.82
N VAL A 286 -14.18 16.91 11.30
CA VAL A 286 -15.32 16.02 11.50
C VAL A 286 -15.09 14.66 10.83
N SER A 287 -14.52 14.64 9.62
CA SER A 287 -14.16 13.41 8.92
C SER A 287 -13.19 12.55 9.74
N SER A 288 -12.12 13.17 10.26
CA SER A 288 -11.14 12.51 11.12
C SER A 288 -11.76 11.92 12.39
N ALA A 289 -12.67 12.64 13.03
CA ALA A 289 -13.40 12.14 14.19
C ALA A 289 -14.26 10.91 13.86
N PHE A 290 -15.01 10.94 12.75
CA PHE A 290 -15.82 9.80 12.31
C PHE A 290 -14.97 8.59 11.90
N SER A 291 -13.89 8.84 11.14
CA SER A 291 -12.92 7.83 10.71
C SER A 291 -12.29 7.10 11.91
N ILE A 292 -11.89 7.82 12.95
CA ILE A 292 -11.36 7.20 14.17
C ILE A 292 -12.45 6.50 14.98
N ALA A 293 -13.69 6.99 14.96
CA ALA A 293 -14.80 6.39 15.68
C ALA A 293 -15.30 5.06 15.07
N ILE A 294 -15.12 4.84 13.76
CA ILE A 294 -15.56 3.60 13.11
C ILE A 294 -14.60 2.43 13.34
N LEU A 295 -13.31 2.68 13.61
CA LEU A 295 -12.31 1.63 13.89
C LEU A 295 -12.77 0.58 14.94
N PRO A 296 -13.20 0.96 16.17
CA PRO A 296 -13.68 -0.02 17.15
C PRO A 296 -14.97 -0.74 16.71
N VAL A 297 -15.78 -0.14 15.83
CA VAL A 297 -16.98 -0.77 15.28
C VAL A 297 -16.59 -1.89 14.32
N LEU A 298 -15.59 -1.67 13.46
CA LEU A 298 -15.05 -2.70 12.57
C LEU A 298 -14.46 -3.87 13.35
N ASP A 299 -13.69 -3.59 14.40
CA ASP A 299 -13.15 -4.62 15.30
C ASP A 299 -14.27 -5.43 15.97
N ARG A 300 -15.35 -4.76 16.43
CA ARG A 300 -16.53 -5.42 17.03
C ARG A 300 -17.23 -6.37 16.06
N PHE A 301 -17.31 -6.00 14.79
CA PHE A 301 -17.90 -6.85 13.74
C PHE A 301 -16.91 -7.82 13.10
N LYS A 302 -15.67 -7.87 13.59
CA LYS A 302 -14.57 -8.70 13.04
C LYS A 302 -14.35 -8.42 11.55
N VAL A 303 -14.45 -7.17 11.14
CA VAL A 303 -14.12 -6.71 9.79
C VAL A 303 -12.63 -6.36 9.79
N ASP A 304 -11.83 -7.17 9.11
CA ASP A 304 -10.38 -7.00 9.07
C ASP A 304 -9.95 -6.16 7.87
N ASP A 305 -9.91 -4.86 8.08
CA ASP A 305 -9.47 -3.85 7.12
C ASP A 305 -7.99 -3.50 7.37
N PRO A 306 -7.05 -4.02 6.57
CA PRO A 306 -5.61 -3.91 6.83
C PRO A 306 -5.07 -2.48 6.80
N VAL A 307 -5.58 -1.67 5.87
CA VAL A 307 -5.05 -0.33 5.56
C VAL A 307 -5.98 0.77 6.05
N GLY A 308 -7.23 0.45 6.38
CA GLY A 308 -8.23 1.44 6.79
C GLY A 308 -9.03 1.99 5.61
N ILE A 309 -9.32 1.17 4.61
CA ILE A 309 -10.12 1.56 3.44
C ILE A 309 -11.52 2.03 3.82
N VAL A 310 -12.15 1.39 4.80
CA VAL A 310 -13.49 1.74 5.30
C VAL A 310 -13.49 3.09 6.05
N PRO A 311 -12.64 3.31 7.08
CA PRO A 311 -12.54 4.60 7.77
C PRO A 311 -12.01 5.73 6.88
N ILE A 312 -11.14 5.47 5.91
CA ILE A 312 -10.54 6.52 5.09
C ILE A 312 -11.40 6.84 3.87
N HIS A 313 -11.83 5.84 3.10
CA HIS A 313 -12.50 6.08 1.83
C HIS A 313 -14.00 6.01 1.94
N LEU A 314 -14.57 4.96 2.51
CA LEU A 314 -16.03 4.79 2.52
C LEU A 314 -16.73 5.83 3.41
N THR A 315 -16.39 5.84 4.70
CA THR A 315 -17.08 6.71 5.68
C THR A 315 -16.82 8.19 5.42
N SER A 316 -15.57 8.56 5.09
CA SER A 316 -15.21 9.94 4.75
C SER A 316 -15.86 10.43 3.48
N SER A 317 -16.08 9.56 2.48
CA SER A 317 -16.76 9.97 1.25
C SER A 317 -18.25 10.22 1.48
N ILE A 318 -18.90 9.36 2.28
CA ILE A 318 -20.28 9.61 2.71
C ILE A 318 -20.34 10.98 3.40
N TRP A 319 -19.45 11.24 4.38
CA TRP A 319 -19.38 12.54 5.02
C TRP A 319 -19.08 13.69 4.06
N GLY A 320 -18.18 13.52 3.10
CA GLY A 320 -17.85 14.52 2.08
C GLY A 320 -19.06 14.90 1.22
N MET A 321 -19.83 13.90 0.77
CA MET A 321 -21.08 14.14 0.03
C MET A 321 -22.16 14.82 0.89
N PHE A 322 -22.24 14.50 2.18
CA PHE A 322 -23.07 15.24 3.14
C PHE A 322 -22.61 16.69 3.30
N ALA A 323 -21.30 16.90 3.41
CA ALA A 323 -20.70 18.22 3.58
C ALA A 323 -21.01 19.13 2.39
N VAL A 324 -21.13 18.60 1.17
CA VAL A 324 -21.62 19.37 0.01
C VAL A 324 -22.98 19.98 0.27
N GLY A 325 -23.95 19.19 0.70
CA GLY A 325 -25.30 19.67 0.98
C GLY A 325 -25.37 20.70 2.10
N ILE A 326 -24.32 20.83 2.92
CA ILE A 326 -24.26 21.75 4.05
C ILE A 326 -23.49 23.03 3.69
N PHE A 327 -22.29 22.88 3.14
CA PHE A 327 -21.28 23.94 3.00
C PHE A 327 -21.09 24.46 1.57
N ALA A 328 -21.70 23.83 0.56
CA ALA A 328 -21.56 24.31 -0.81
C ALA A 328 -22.18 25.71 -0.93
N GLU A 329 -21.45 26.60 -1.58
CA GLU A 329 -21.89 27.94 -1.94
C GLU A 329 -21.76 28.05 -3.44
N GLU A 330 -22.73 28.68 -4.09
CA GLU A 330 -22.62 28.98 -5.51
C GLU A 330 -21.48 29.97 -5.74
N ASP A 331 -20.46 29.51 -6.45
CA ASP A 331 -19.37 30.35 -6.89
C ASP A 331 -19.76 31.10 -8.17
N ARG A 332 -19.46 32.41 -8.22
CA ARG A 332 -19.82 33.31 -9.31
C ARG A 332 -19.11 32.98 -10.63
N HIS A 333 -18.01 32.24 -10.58
CA HIS A 333 -17.17 31.92 -11.73
C HIS A 333 -17.32 30.46 -12.19
N LEU A 334 -17.42 29.51 -11.26
CA LEU A 334 -17.50 28.08 -11.57
C LEU A 334 -18.94 27.57 -11.84
N ALA A 335 -19.97 28.29 -11.37
CA ALA A 335 -21.38 27.87 -11.45
C ALA A 335 -21.64 26.40 -11.02
N ALA A 336 -20.75 25.85 -10.18
CA ALA A 336 -20.60 24.41 -10.02
C ALA A 336 -21.77 23.72 -9.33
N THR A 337 -22.60 24.47 -8.61
CA THR A 337 -23.79 23.97 -7.93
C THR A 337 -25.06 24.16 -8.74
N GLY A 338 -24.97 24.73 -9.96
CA GLY A 338 -26.11 24.98 -10.84
C GLY A 338 -27.20 25.87 -10.21
N GLY A 339 -26.81 26.91 -9.48
CA GLY A 339 -27.77 27.79 -8.77
C GLY A 339 -28.19 27.31 -7.39
N LEU A 340 -27.71 26.14 -6.93
CA LEU A 340 -28.09 25.58 -5.65
C LEU A 340 -27.09 25.95 -4.56
N ASN A 341 -27.60 26.28 -3.37
CA ASN A 341 -26.79 26.53 -2.20
C ASN A 341 -26.95 25.40 -1.18
N GLY A 342 -25.93 25.22 -0.34
CA GLY A 342 -25.99 24.34 0.82
C GLY A 342 -26.89 24.91 1.92
N LEU A 343 -27.15 24.08 2.94
CA LEU A 343 -28.01 24.43 4.07
C LEU A 343 -27.56 25.70 4.81
N LEU A 344 -26.25 25.89 5.00
CA LEU A 344 -25.72 27.07 5.70
C LEU A 344 -25.95 28.37 4.94
N TYR A 345 -26.17 28.29 3.63
CA TYR A 345 -26.35 29.41 2.73
C TYR A 345 -27.80 29.57 2.25
N GLY A 346 -28.75 28.95 2.97
CA GLY A 346 -30.19 29.13 2.73
C GLY A 346 -30.76 28.32 1.56
N GLY A 347 -30.00 27.41 0.94
CA GLY A 347 -30.47 26.61 -0.20
C GLY A 347 -31.41 25.44 0.15
N GLY A 348 -31.80 25.31 1.42
CA GLY A 348 -32.73 24.28 1.91
C GLY A 348 -32.18 22.85 1.75
N PHE A 349 -33.06 21.85 1.77
CA PHE A 349 -32.68 20.43 1.74
C PHE A 349 -32.49 19.87 0.32
N LYS A 350 -32.68 20.68 -0.73
CA LYS A 350 -32.66 20.20 -2.12
C LYS A 350 -31.29 19.65 -2.53
N LEU A 351 -30.23 20.46 -2.38
CA LEU A 351 -28.87 20.04 -2.72
C LEU A 351 -28.44 18.83 -1.88
N LEU A 352 -28.71 18.87 -0.57
CA LEU A 352 -28.43 17.73 0.31
C LEU A 352 -29.15 16.46 -0.17
N GLY A 353 -30.44 16.53 -0.52
CA GLY A 353 -31.20 15.39 -1.02
C GLY A 353 -30.62 14.80 -2.30
N ILE A 354 -30.17 15.64 -3.24
CA ILE A 354 -29.54 15.23 -4.49
C ILE A 354 -28.19 14.52 -4.22
N GLN A 355 -27.36 15.10 -3.36
CA GLN A 355 -26.10 14.48 -2.94
C GLN A 355 -26.31 13.12 -2.25
N MET A 356 -27.37 13.00 -1.43
CA MET A 356 -27.71 11.75 -0.73
C MET A 356 -28.26 10.70 -1.67
N LEU A 357 -29.04 11.09 -2.68
CA LEU A 357 -29.46 10.19 -3.75
C LEU A 357 -28.27 9.66 -4.55
N CYS A 358 -27.30 10.53 -4.86
CA CYS A 358 -26.03 10.15 -5.49
C CYS A 358 -25.25 9.16 -4.64
N THR A 359 -25.07 9.51 -3.36
CA THR A 359 -24.37 8.68 -2.37
C THR A 359 -24.98 7.28 -2.30
N LEU A 360 -26.30 7.19 -2.11
CA LEU A 360 -26.99 5.91 -1.99
C LEU A 360 -26.91 5.08 -3.27
N THR A 361 -27.11 5.71 -4.43
CA THR A 361 -27.08 5.01 -5.72
C THR A 361 -25.72 4.40 -6.00
N ILE A 362 -24.64 5.17 -5.83
CA ILE A 362 -23.28 4.67 -6.05
C ILE A 362 -22.91 3.59 -5.01
N LEU A 363 -23.31 3.75 -3.74
CA LEU A 363 -23.10 2.70 -2.72
C LEU A 363 -23.74 1.38 -3.13
N VAL A 364 -25.02 1.41 -3.52
CA VAL A 364 -25.76 0.19 -3.91
C VAL A 364 -25.19 -0.43 -5.18
N TYR A 365 -24.92 0.38 -6.20
CA TYR A 365 -24.35 -0.06 -7.46
C TYR A 365 -22.98 -0.73 -7.26
N SER A 366 -22.05 -0.01 -6.63
CA SER A 366 -20.68 -0.49 -6.45
C SER A 366 -20.61 -1.68 -5.50
N ALA A 367 -21.44 -1.74 -4.44
CA ALA A 367 -21.53 -2.91 -3.58
C ALA A 367 -22.02 -4.15 -4.35
N THR A 368 -23.04 -3.97 -5.19
CA THR A 368 -23.65 -5.06 -5.98
C THR A 368 -22.69 -5.59 -7.04
N CYS A 369 -22.12 -4.69 -7.86
CA CYS A 369 -21.14 -5.05 -8.88
C CYS A 369 -19.88 -5.65 -8.26
N GLY A 370 -19.36 -5.06 -7.19
CA GLY A 370 -18.22 -5.59 -6.45
C GLY A 370 -18.46 -7.01 -5.94
N LEU A 371 -19.61 -7.27 -5.32
CA LEU A 371 -19.98 -8.61 -4.85
C LEU A 371 -20.06 -9.62 -6.00
N ILE A 372 -20.71 -9.25 -7.11
CA ILE A 372 -20.84 -10.12 -8.28
C ILE A 372 -19.46 -10.49 -8.83
N ILE A 373 -18.57 -9.50 -9.02
CA ILE A 373 -17.21 -9.72 -9.52
C ILE A 373 -16.43 -10.63 -8.59
N LEU A 374 -16.47 -10.37 -7.28
CA LEU A 374 -15.77 -11.18 -6.28
C LEU A 374 -16.26 -12.63 -6.29
N VAL A 375 -17.57 -12.85 -6.40
CA VAL A 375 -18.16 -14.20 -6.49
C VAL A 375 -17.70 -14.90 -7.77
N ILE A 376 -17.73 -14.22 -8.91
CA ILE A 376 -17.29 -14.78 -10.20
C ILE A 376 -15.82 -15.18 -10.12
N ILE A 377 -14.94 -14.29 -9.67
CA ILE A 377 -13.49 -14.57 -9.55
C ILE A 377 -13.24 -15.70 -8.55
N ALA A 378 -13.92 -15.69 -7.40
CA ALA A 378 -13.75 -16.72 -6.37
C ALA A 378 -14.21 -18.11 -6.82
N LYS A 379 -15.23 -18.19 -7.69
CA LYS A 379 -15.72 -19.44 -8.28
C LYS A 379 -14.95 -19.86 -9.53
N SER A 380 -14.16 -18.96 -10.12
CA SER A 380 -13.30 -19.26 -11.26
C SER A 380 -12.12 -20.16 -10.86
N PRO A 381 -11.45 -20.82 -11.83
CA PRO A 381 -10.26 -21.62 -11.57
C PRO A 381 -9.07 -20.85 -10.97
N LEU A 382 -9.07 -19.51 -11.05
CA LEU A 382 -8.02 -18.67 -10.45
C LEU A 382 -8.09 -18.73 -8.91
N GLY A 383 -9.32 -18.70 -8.37
CA GLY A 383 -9.61 -18.57 -6.94
C GLY A 383 -9.16 -17.21 -6.38
N LEU A 384 -9.92 -16.64 -5.44
CA LEU A 384 -9.63 -15.28 -4.96
C LEU A 384 -8.65 -15.26 -3.78
N ARG A 385 -8.90 -16.08 -2.76
CA ARG A 385 -8.10 -16.12 -1.51
C ARG A 385 -6.92 -17.08 -1.64
N VAL A 386 -5.77 -16.70 -1.08
CA VAL A 386 -4.63 -17.62 -0.87
C VAL A 386 -5.00 -18.72 0.14
N THR A 387 -4.30 -19.84 0.11
CA THR A 387 -4.47 -20.92 1.09
C THR A 387 -3.87 -20.53 2.44
N ASP A 388 -4.30 -21.18 3.53
CA ASP A 388 -3.78 -20.94 4.88
C ASP A 388 -2.25 -21.10 4.98
N TYR A 389 -1.68 -21.99 4.17
CA TYR A 389 -0.25 -22.24 4.11
C TYR A 389 0.49 -21.11 3.39
N GLU A 390 -0.04 -20.65 2.26
CA GLU A 390 0.51 -19.50 1.52
C GLU A 390 0.41 -18.21 2.33
N GLU A 391 -0.73 -17.97 2.99
CA GLU A 391 -0.91 -16.82 3.89
C GLU A 391 0.09 -16.86 5.04
N GLN A 392 0.46 -18.03 5.57
CA GLN A 392 1.45 -18.14 6.64
C GLN A 392 2.86 -17.80 6.15
N ILE A 393 3.25 -18.27 4.97
CA ILE A 393 4.57 -18.04 4.38
C ILE A 393 4.76 -16.58 3.96
N GLY A 394 3.72 -15.96 3.39
CA GLY A 394 3.76 -14.60 2.83
C GLY A 394 3.85 -14.59 1.31
N ALA A 395 3.15 -13.65 0.70
CA ALA A 395 3.03 -13.52 -0.74
C ALA A 395 4.35 -13.11 -1.41
N ASP A 396 5.29 -12.48 -0.69
CA ASP A 396 6.61 -12.13 -1.23
C ASP A 396 7.39 -13.38 -1.67
N VAL A 397 7.32 -14.43 -0.86
CA VAL A 397 7.95 -15.72 -1.17
C VAL A 397 7.13 -16.50 -2.20
N ILE A 398 5.81 -16.57 -2.01
CA ILE A 398 4.93 -17.43 -2.83
C ILE A 398 4.78 -16.90 -4.26
N GLU A 399 4.60 -15.59 -4.44
CA GLU A 399 4.25 -14.99 -5.73
C GLU A 399 5.46 -14.36 -6.43
N HIS A 400 6.50 -13.96 -5.69
CA HIS A 400 7.68 -13.30 -6.25
C HIS A 400 8.98 -14.08 -6.07
N GLY A 401 8.98 -15.19 -5.31
CA GLY A 401 10.19 -15.95 -5.02
C GLY A 401 11.22 -15.17 -4.20
N LEU A 402 10.79 -14.08 -3.55
CA LEU A 402 11.67 -13.20 -2.79
C LEU A 402 11.76 -13.71 -1.36
N ALA A 403 12.80 -14.49 -1.09
CA ALA A 403 13.22 -14.81 0.27
C ALA A 403 13.99 -13.61 0.84
N GLY A 404 13.28 -12.59 1.34
CA GLY A 404 13.90 -11.40 1.94
C GLY A 404 14.50 -11.64 3.33
N THR A 405 15.37 -10.73 3.77
CA THR A 405 16.02 -10.65 5.11
C THR A 405 15.07 -10.58 6.32
N ASN A 406 13.76 -10.52 6.10
CA ASN A 406 12.69 -10.47 7.09
C ASN A 406 11.95 -11.81 7.27
N ILE A 407 12.58 -12.93 6.89
CA ILE A 407 12.16 -14.24 7.38
C ILE A 407 12.51 -14.25 8.87
N ALA A 408 11.62 -13.73 9.71
CA ALA A 408 11.52 -14.21 11.09
C ALA A 408 11.48 -15.73 10.93
N ARG A 409 12.59 -16.39 11.26
CA ARG A 409 12.89 -17.81 11.07
C ARG A 409 11.60 -18.57 11.31
N TYR A 410 10.84 -18.86 10.24
CA TYR A 410 9.57 -19.54 10.38
C TYR A 410 9.94 -20.96 10.72
N LEU A 411 10.10 -21.23 12.01
CA LEU A 411 9.89 -22.56 12.56
C LEU A 411 8.44 -22.86 12.24
N VAL A 412 8.20 -23.41 11.05
CA VAL A 412 6.96 -24.10 10.73
C VAL A 412 6.95 -25.37 11.56
N GLU A 413 6.85 -25.21 12.88
CA GLU A 413 6.45 -26.29 13.75
C GLU A 413 4.96 -26.46 13.51
N LYS A 414 4.62 -27.33 12.56
CA LYS A 414 3.31 -27.98 12.64
C LYS A 414 3.32 -28.72 13.97
N PRO A 415 2.45 -28.38 14.95
CA PRO A 415 2.31 -29.23 16.10
C PRO A 415 1.93 -30.62 15.59
N LEU A 416 2.77 -31.61 15.88
CA LEU A 416 2.49 -33.00 15.54
C LEU A 416 1.11 -33.34 16.12
N SER A 417 0.20 -33.85 15.28
CA SER A 417 -1.07 -34.36 15.80
C SER A 417 -0.78 -35.36 16.92
N THR A 418 -1.61 -35.42 17.96
CA THR A 418 -1.42 -36.35 19.09
C THR A 418 -1.21 -37.79 18.60
N LYS A 419 -1.86 -38.17 17.49
CA LYS A 419 -1.73 -39.47 16.83
C LYS A 419 -0.36 -39.65 16.15
N THR A 420 0.17 -38.62 15.50
CA THR A 420 1.50 -38.63 14.87
C THR A 420 2.59 -38.64 15.95
N PHE A 421 2.45 -37.82 16.99
CA PHE A 421 3.37 -37.79 18.13
C PHE A 421 3.45 -39.18 18.80
N GLN A 422 2.31 -39.78 19.14
CA GLN A 422 2.27 -41.12 19.73
C GLN A 422 2.89 -42.20 18.83
N THR A 423 2.64 -42.14 17.52
CA THR A 423 3.21 -43.09 16.55
C THR A 423 4.73 -42.95 16.48
N VAL A 424 5.23 -41.72 16.38
CA VAL A 424 6.66 -41.41 16.31
C VAL A 424 7.36 -41.78 17.63
N THR A 425 6.77 -41.45 18.79
CA THR A 425 7.32 -41.85 20.10
C THR A 425 7.39 -43.37 20.24
N LYS A 426 6.33 -44.10 19.84
CA LYS A 426 6.34 -45.58 19.86
C LYS A 426 7.42 -46.15 18.93
N ALA A 427 7.59 -45.58 17.74
CA ALA A 427 8.62 -46.00 16.80
C ALA A 427 10.03 -45.76 17.36
N ILE A 428 10.29 -44.60 17.94
CA ILE A 428 11.58 -44.25 18.56
C ILE A 428 11.86 -45.16 19.76
N THR A 429 10.89 -45.40 20.64
CA THR A 429 11.07 -46.29 21.80
C THR A 429 11.34 -47.73 21.36
N LYS A 430 10.60 -48.24 20.36
CA LYS A 430 10.84 -49.56 19.78
C LYS A 430 12.24 -49.66 19.17
N TRP A 431 12.67 -48.64 18.43
CA TRP A 431 14.00 -48.60 17.83
C TRP A 431 15.10 -48.58 18.90
N LYS A 432 14.97 -47.76 19.96
CA LYS A 432 15.92 -47.71 21.09
C LYS A 432 16.01 -49.05 21.81
N MET A 433 14.89 -49.74 22.02
CA MET A 433 14.90 -51.07 22.64
C MET A 433 15.60 -52.10 21.76
N LEU A 434 15.30 -52.13 20.45
CA LEU A 434 15.93 -53.04 19.50
C LEU A 434 17.43 -52.75 19.32
N ALA A 435 17.84 -51.48 19.36
CA ALA A 435 19.25 -51.09 19.32
C ALA A 435 19.99 -51.54 20.59
N LYS A 436 19.38 -51.38 21.76
CA LYS A 436 19.96 -51.85 23.04
C LYS A 436 20.06 -53.38 23.11
N ALA A 437 19.05 -54.09 22.60
CA ALA A 437 19.05 -55.55 22.51
C ALA A 437 20.18 -56.06 21.59
N ARG A 438 20.27 -55.50 20.36
CA ARG A 438 21.35 -55.85 19.41
C ARG A 438 22.74 -55.52 19.92
N SER A 439 22.90 -54.41 20.65
CA SER A 439 24.17 -54.06 21.31
C SER A 439 24.54 -55.08 22.40
N ARG A 440 23.56 -55.53 23.19
CA ARG A 440 23.76 -56.55 24.24
C ARG A 440 24.12 -57.91 23.63
N GLU A 441 23.47 -58.29 22.54
CA GLU A 441 23.75 -59.52 21.79
C GLU A 441 25.17 -59.51 21.21
N LYS A 442 25.57 -58.44 20.51
CA LYS A 442 26.96 -58.27 20.02
C LYS A 442 28.00 -58.34 21.13
N ARG A 443 27.71 -57.78 22.31
CA ARG A 443 28.60 -57.87 23.48
C ARG A 443 28.71 -59.30 24.01
N MET A 444 27.62 -60.05 24.01
CA MET A 444 27.63 -61.46 24.42
C MET A 444 28.35 -62.35 23.41
N GLU A 445 28.17 -62.12 22.11
CA GLU A 445 28.94 -62.82 21.06
C GLU A 445 30.43 -62.51 21.14
N ALA A 446 30.81 -61.23 21.29
CA ALA A 446 32.21 -60.85 21.46
C ALA A 446 32.84 -61.47 22.71
N ALA A 447 32.07 -61.59 23.81
CA ALA A 447 32.53 -62.25 25.03
C ALA A 447 32.67 -63.78 24.84
N ARG A 448 31.77 -64.42 24.09
CA ARG A 448 31.87 -65.84 23.74
C ARG A 448 33.05 -66.12 22.82
N ALA A 449 33.27 -65.27 21.81
CA ALA A 449 34.41 -65.38 20.90
C ALA A 449 35.75 -65.18 21.63
N ARG A 450 35.83 -64.27 22.60
CA ARG A 450 37.02 -64.10 23.47
C ARG A 450 37.30 -65.34 24.31
N ARG A 451 36.27 -65.94 24.93
CA ARG A 451 36.45 -67.19 25.69
C ARG A 451 36.89 -68.36 24.81
N ALA A 452 36.34 -68.46 23.59
CA ALA A 452 36.76 -69.49 22.64
C ALA A 452 38.22 -69.29 22.19
N LEU A 453 38.67 -68.04 22.00
CA LEU A 453 40.07 -67.70 21.71
C LEU A 453 41.00 -68.06 22.88
N GLU A 454 40.61 -67.71 24.12
CA GLU A 454 41.35 -68.06 25.34
C GLU A 454 41.46 -69.58 25.55
N GLU A 455 40.44 -70.35 25.16
CA GLU A 455 40.47 -71.82 25.20
C GLU A 455 41.36 -72.42 24.09
N THR A 456 41.49 -71.78 22.93
CA THR A 456 42.41 -72.22 21.86
C THR A 456 43.86 -71.79 22.05
N GLU A 457 44.12 -70.65 22.72
CA GLU A 457 45.48 -70.15 22.98
C GLU A 457 46.07 -70.68 24.31
N GLY A 458 45.27 -71.40 25.12
CA GLY A 458 45.67 -71.96 26.41
C GLY A 458 46.56 -73.22 26.38
N VAL A 459 47.15 -73.58 25.23
CA VAL A 459 48.12 -74.69 25.13
C VAL A 459 49.35 -74.23 24.37
N THR A 460 50.25 -73.50 25.05
CA THR A 460 51.72 -73.55 24.94
C THR A 460 52.33 -72.38 25.73
N GLU A 461 52.78 -72.66 26.96
CA GLU A 461 53.73 -71.77 27.66
C GLU A 461 55.16 -72.08 27.19
N ALA A 462 55.91 -71.04 26.83
CA ALA A 462 57.37 -71.05 26.77
C ALA A 462 57.93 -69.75 27.37
N PRO A 463 59.10 -69.78 28.04
CA PRO A 463 59.44 -68.86 29.12
C PRO A 463 60.06 -67.54 28.64
N ALA A 464 59.87 -66.50 29.45
CA ALA A 464 60.32 -65.12 29.20
C ALA A 464 61.84 -64.93 29.31
N PRO A 465 62.47 -64.06 28.48
CA PRO A 465 63.82 -63.57 28.71
C PRO A 465 63.84 -62.21 29.46
N PRO A 466 64.99 -61.83 30.04
CA PRO A 466 65.06 -60.85 31.13
C PRO A 466 65.12 -59.39 30.66
N ARG A 467 64.68 -58.48 31.53
CA ARG A 467 64.74 -57.02 31.34
C ARG A 467 66.18 -56.50 31.43
N ALA A 468 66.55 -55.62 30.49
CA ALA A 468 67.73 -54.76 30.57
C ALA A 468 67.38 -53.29 30.25
N ASN A 469 67.98 -52.39 31.02
CA ASN A 469 67.90 -50.92 30.92
C ASN A 469 68.71 -50.37 29.75
N GLY A 470 68.36 -49.19 29.21
CA GLY A 470 69.33 -48.30 28.54
C GLY A 470 68.86 -47.48 27.33
N HIS A 471 68.79 -46.17 27.54
CA HIS A 471 69.06 -45.00 26.68
C HIS A 471 69.02 -45.00 25.11
N ALA A 472 68.31 -43.95 24.63
CA ALA A 472 68.69 -42.89 23.68
C ALA A 472 68.59 -43.06 22.14
N ASN A 473 68.08 -41.95 21.55
CA ASN A 473 68.13 -41.46 20.15
C ASN A 473 67.33 -42.26 19.10
N GLY A 474 66.45 -41.71 18.26
CA GLY A 474 66.14 -40.33 17.89
C GLY A 474 66.05 -40.23 16.37
N VAL A 475 64.84 -40.31 15.78
CA VAL A 475 64.42 -39.71 14.50
C VAL A 475 62.88 -39.62 14.52
N GLY A 476 62.28 -38.43 14.30
CA GLY A 476 60.83 -38.24 14.01
C GLY A 476 60.63 -37.67 12.61
N PRO A 477 59.50 -37.03 12.22
CA PRO A 477 58.07 -37.10 12.64
C PRO A 477 57.14 -37.20 11.36
N PRO A 478 55.86 -36.71 11.23
CA PRO A 478 54.80 -36.24 12.16
C PRO A 478 53.37 -36.83 11.81
N PRO A 479 52.21 -36.20 12.11
CA PRO A 479 51.52 -35.89 13.38
C PRO A 479 50.14 -36.62 13.48
N GLU A 480 49.42 -36.69 14.61
CA GLU A 480 48.40 -35.70 14.99
C GLU A 480 47.89 -35.86 16.43
N LEU A 481 47.42 -34.73 16.95
CA LEU A 481 47.20 -34.40 18.34
C LEU A 481 45.89 -34.94 18.94
N ARG A 482 46.05 -35.33 20.21
CA ARG A 482 45.05 -35.70 21.21
C ARG A 482 43.99 -34.62 21.45
N HIS A 483 42.79 -35.05 21.82
CA HIS A 483 42.16 -34.55 23.05
C HIS A 483 41.54 -35.68 23.87
N ARG A 484 41.70 -35.52 25.19
CA ARG A 484 41.56 -36.47 26.29
C ARG A 484 40.21 -36.24 26.95
N ALA A 485 39.40 -37.28 27.15
CA ALA A 485 38.22 -37.22 28.01
C ALA A 485 38.42 -38.18 29.19
N ASN A 486 38.78 -37.62 30.35
CA ASN A 486 38.65 -38.29 31.64
C ASN A 486 37.24 -38.02 32.17
N GLY A 487 36.45 -39.08 32.36
CA GLY A 487 35.21 -39.04 33.15
C GLY A 487 35.31 -40.06 34.27
N ALA A 488 35.51 -39.60 35.51
CA ALA A 488 35.39 -40.38 36.72
C ALA A 488 34.19 -39.88 37.53
N ASN A 489 33.24 -40.79 37.71
CA ASN A 489 32.27 -41.00 38.79
C ASN A 489 31.95 -39.88 39.80
N GLY A 490 30.64 -39.59 39.89
CA GLY A 490 29.98 -39.08 41.10
C GLY A 490 28.47 -39.31 40.99
N ALA A 491 27.92 -40.22 41.78
CA ALA A 491 26.48 -40.51 41.86
C ALA A 491 25.71 -39.40 42.60
N PRO A 492 24.41 -39.16 42.31
CA PRO A 492 23.57 -38.38 43.20
C PRO A 492 22.47 -39.21 43.87
N ASN A 493 22.37 -39.02 45.18
CA ASN A 493 21.20 -39.31 46.01
C ASN A 493 20.06 -38.32 45.68
N GLY A 494 18.83 -38.84 45.68
CA GLY A 494 17.69 -38.27 46.41
C GLY A 494 17.11 -36.89 46.06
N SER A 495 15.82 -36.93 45.69
CA SER A 495 14.75 -35.96 46.00
C SER A 495 14.17 -35.15 44.83
N ALA A 496 12.83 -35.17 44.83
CA ALA A 496 11.90 -34.64 43.86
C ALA A 496 11.85 -33.10 43.82
N ASN A 497 11.63 -32.53 42.62
CA ASN A 497 10.40 -31.76 42.36
C ASN A 497 10.22 -31.48 40.86
N GLY A 498 8.95 -31.35 40.46
CA GLY A 498 8.50 -31.31 39.07
C GLY A 498 8.82 -30.03 38.29
N GLY A 499 8.86 -30.19 36.96
CA GLY A 499 8.98 -29.12 35.99
C GLY A 499 9.26 -29.71 34.60
N GLY A 500 8.24 -29.76 33.74
CA GLY A 500 8.36 -30.29 32.38
C GLY A 500 9.37 -29.49 31.56
N ARG A 501 10.45 -30.14 31.12
CA ARG A 501 11.44 -29.54 30.20
C ARG A 501 11.16 -30.00 28.76
N VAL A 502 10.96 -29.01 27.91
CA VAL A 502 10.97 -29.07 26.44
C VAL A 502 12.32 -29.62 25.97
N ALA A 503 12.31 -30.61 25.09
CA ALA A 503 13.52 -31.17 24.48
C ALA A 503 13.85 -30.39 23.20
N HIS A 504 14.90 -29.55 23.26
CA HIS A 504 15.55 -29.03 22.07
C HIS A 504 16.34 -30.16 21.39
N VAL A 505 16.10 -30.37 20.09
CA VAL A 505 16.97 -31.19 19.23
C VAL A 505 17.63 -30.23 18.27
N GLU A 506 18.90 -29.93 18.53
CA GLU A 506 19.79 -29.25 17.59
C GLU A 506 20.20 -30.28 16.52
N VAL A 507 19.84 -30.00 15.27
CA VAL A 507 20.40 -30.71 14.11
C VAL A 507 21.41 -29.77 13.48
N GLU A 508 22.68 -30.05 13.72
CA GLU A 508 23.79 -29.37 13.08
C GLU A 508 23.86 -29.81 11.61
N MET A 509 23.42 -28.95 10.70
CA MET A 509 23.68 -29.12 9.27
C MET A 509 25.05 -28.51 8.98
N ASN A 510 26.01 -29.35 8.61
CA ASN A 510 27.34 -28.93 8.18
C ASN A 510 27.24 -27.88 7.07
N ALA A 511 27.76 -26.68 7.36
CA ALA A 511 28.02 -25.66 6.36
C ALA A 511 29.10 -26.16 5.38
N LEU A 512 28.84 -26.02 4.08
CA LEU A 512 29.88 -26.15 3.06
C LEU A 512 30.84 -24.94 3.16
N PRO A 513 32.16 -25.14 3.00
CA PRO A 513 33.14 -24.06 3.09
C PRO A 513 33.07 -23.14 1.85
N PRO A 514 33.33 -21.84 2.00
CA PRO A 514 33.37 -20.91 0.89
C PRO A 514 34.76 -20.94 0.21
N ALA A 515 34.89 -21.66 -0.90
CA ALA A 515 35.94 -21.39 -1.89
C ALA A 515 35.64 -22.06 -3.25
N ALA A 516 35.94 -21.30 -4.32
CA ALA A 516 36.09 -21.68 -5.73
C ALA A 516 34.85 -21.66 -6.66
N VAL A 517 34.41 -20.44 -7.03
CA VAL A 517 34.29 -20.07 -8.45
C VAL A 517 34.80 -18.62 -8.60
N ALA A 518 36.12 -18.48 -8.69
CA ALA A 518 36.76 -17.35 -9.33
C ALA A 518 37.45 -17.90 -10.58
N ALA A 519 36.79 -17.82 -11.72
CA ALA A 519 37.42 -17.94 -13.02
C ALA A 519 37.40 -16.54 -13.63
N GLN A 520 38.59 -15.97 -13.73
CA GLN A 520 38.89 -14.70 -14.39
C GLN A 520 38.50 -14.78 -15.87
N ILE A 521 37.75 -13.78 -16.33
CA ILE A 521 37.89 -13.25 -17.70
C ILE A 521 38.41 -11.84 -17.50
N ASP A 522 39.70 -11.66 -17.75
CA ASP A 522 40.36 -10.36 -17.83
C ASP A 522 39.83 -9.61 -19.06
N VAL A 523 39.18 -8.47 -18.84
CA VAL A 523 39.06 -7.41 -19.84
C VAL A 523 39.72 -6.17 -19.26
N ALA A 524 40.94 -5.90 -19.74
CA ALA A 524 41.74 -4.75 -19.37
C ALA A 524 41.06 -3.43 -19.83
N PRO A 525 40.98 -2.39 -18.97
CA PRO A 525 40.63 -1.05 -19.42
C PRO A 525 41.87 -0.33 -19.98
N ALA A 526 41.70 0.28 -21.17
CA ALA A 526 42.69 1.13 -21.83
C ALA A 526 42.99 2.42 -21.04
N PRO A 527 44.18 3.03 -21.20
CA PRO A 527 44.60 4.19 -20.40
C PRO A 527 44.04 5.50 -20.97
N VAL A 528 43.35 6.29 -20.13
CA VAL A 528 42.99 7.68 -20.45
C VAL A 528 44.03 8.61 -19.81
N ARG A 529 44.70 9.39 -20.67
CA ARG A 529 45.73 10.40 -20.35
C ARG A 529 45.16 11.50 -19.46
N ARG A 530 45.85 11.78 -18.35
CA ARG A 530 45.61 12.93 -17.46
C ARG A 530 46.29 14.17 -18.04
N VAL A 531 45.52 15.19 -18.43
CA VAL A 531 46.03 16.55 -18.67
C VAL A 531 45.92 17.33 -17.36
N GLN A 532 47.02 17.93 -16.92
CA GLN A 532 47.07 18.82 -15.76
C GLN A 532 46.40 20.16 -16.09
N SER A 533 45.60 20.69 -15.16
CA SER A 533 45.54 22.13 -14.93
C SER A 533 45.44 22.43 -13.44
N ARG A 534 46.15 23.49 -13.04
CA ARG A 534 46.46 23.94 -11.68
C ARG A 534 45.27 24.67 -11.03
N GLY A 535 45.21 24.59 -9.70
CA GLY A 535 44.99 25.80 -8.86
C GLY A 535 43.77 25.83 -7.91
N SER A 536 44.06 25.67 -6.60
CA SER A 536 43.52 26.40 -5.41
C SER A 536 42.00 26.59 -5.21
N ARG A 537 41.41 26.61 -4.01
CA ARG A 537 41.66 26.20 -2.60
C ARG A 537 40.32 26.53 -1.89
N THR A 538 39.99 25.74 -0.86
CA THR A 538 39.18 26.07 0.36
C THR A 538 37.67 26.41 0.30
N SER A 539 36.85 25.41 0.65
CA SER A 539 35.84 25.31 1.74
C SER A 539 35.10 26.55 2.32
N SER A 540 33.75 26.53 2.29
CA SER A 540 32.80 26.58 3.46
C SER A 540 31.32 26.62 3.01
N PRO A 541 30.33 26.19 3.83
CA PRO A 541 28.98 25.75 3.42
C PRO A 541 27.91 26.88 3.36
N PRO A 542 26.77 26.70 2.67
CA PRO A 542 25.75 27.74 2.57
C PRO A 542 24.83 27.78 3.80
N SER A 543 24.76 28.96 4.41
CA SER A 543 23.88 29.35 5.50
C SER A 543 22.52 29.86 5.01
N ILE A 544 21.48 29.34 5.66
CA ILE A 544 20.18 29.93 6.01
C ILE A 544 20.01 31.42 5.60
N ILE A 545 19.05 31.70 4.72
CA ILE A 545 18.58 33.07 4.45
C ILE A 545 17.40 33.38 5.37
N SER A 546 17.67 34.24 6.35
CA SER A 546 16.69 34.95 7.17
C SER A 546 16.08 36.09 6.36
N LEU A 547 14.76 36.14 6.32
CA LEU A 547 14.01 37.34 5.95
C LEU A 547 13.99 38.30 7.15
N ASP A 548 14.25 39.58 6.92
CA ASP A 548 13.73 40.66 7.77
C ASP A 548 13.62 41.98 6.99
N PRO A 549 12.75 42.92 7.45
CA PRO A 549 12.03 43.87 6.60
C PRO A 549 12.66 45.28 6.59
N ILE A 550 12.41 46.06 5.53
CA ILE A 550 12.79 47.49 5.50
C ILE A 550 11.59 48.39 5.17
N ASN A 551 11.36 49.32 6.11
CA ASN A 551 10.39 50.41 6.21
C ASN A 551 10.70 51.57 5.21
N PRO A 552 9.75 52.50 4.94
CA PRO A 552 9.75 53.43 3.81
C PRO A 552 10.40 54.78 4.14
N ARG A 553 11.11 55.40 3.20
CA ARG A 553 11.30 56.88 3.14
C ARG A 553 11.50 57.38 1.70
N HIS A 554 10.67 58.37 1.37
CA HIS A 554 10.85 59.53 0.48
C HIS A 554 12.02 59.57 -0.51
N ASN A 555 11.68 59.83 -1.79
CA ASN A 555 12.21 61.00 -2.50
C ASN A 555 11.19 61.49 -3.57
N PRO A 556 10.93 62.80 -3.72
CA PRO A 556 9.95 63.37 -4.64
C PRO A 556 10.58 63.78 -5.97
N ASN A 557 9.86 63.61 -7.10
CA ASN A 557 9.88 64.54 -8.25
C ASN A 557 8.94 64.07 -9.40
N ILE A 558 7.76 64.71 -9.49
CA ILE A 558 7.10 65.32 -10.69
C ILE A 558 6.72 64.42 -11.91
N PRO A 559 5.59 64.64 -12.65
CA PRO A 559 4.32 65.31 -12.34
C PRO A 559 3.06 64.43 -12.54
N ARG A 560 1.99 64.81 -11.83
CA ARG A 560 0.61 64.35 -12.02
C ARG A 560 0.00 64.95 -13.28
N ASN A 561 -0.58 64.13 -14.16
CA ASN A 561 -1.68 64.57 -15.02
C ASN A 561 -2.99 63.97 -14.51
N ARG A 562 -3.90 64.88 -14.20
CA ARG A 562 -5.23 64.68 -13.64
C ARG A 562 -6.21 64.86 -14.80
N VAL A 563 -6.96 63.83 -15.15
CA VAL A 563 -8.17 63.97 -15.97
C VAL A 563 -9.34 63.50 -15.12
N ALA A 564 -10.32 64.40 -14.96
CA ALA A 564 -11.53 64.24 -14.18
C ALA A 564 -12.56 63.34 -14.91
N PRO A 565 -13.58 62.81 -14.21
CA PRO A 565 -14.60 61.96 -14.80
C PRO A 565 -15.71 62.79 -15.45
N SER A 566 -16.18 62.37 -16.62
CA SER A 566 -17.44 62.85 -17.22
C SER A 566 -18.48 61.74 -17.17
N ASN A 567 -19.56 61.99 -16.43
CA ASN A 567 -20.84 61.30 -16.58
C ASN A 567 -21.47 61.72 -17.92
N ASP A 568 -22.02 60.76 -18.67
CA ASP A 568 -23.32 60.85 -19.35
C ASP A 568 -23.73 59.44 -19.88
N SER A 569 -24.89 58.98 -19.41
CA SER A 569 -25.68 57.78 -19.78
C SER A 569 -26.46 58.00 -21.12
N PRO A 570 -27.19 57.04 -21.76
CA PRO A 570 -27.87 55.85 -21.19
C PRO A 570 -27.98 54.55 -22.07
N ASP A 571 -28.47 53.48 -21.41
CA ASP A 571 -29.33 52.37 -21.87
C ASP A 571 -29.09 51.62 -23.21
N VAL A 572 -28.62 50.37 -23.11
CA VAL A 572 -28.99 49.25 -24.02
C VAL A 572 -29.01 47.91 -23.23
N PRO A 573 -30.05 47.07 -23.35
CA PRO A 573 -30.22 45.83 -22.55
C PRO A 573 -29.44 44.63 -23.12
N PRO A 574 -29.17 43.58 -22.31
CA PRO A 574 -28.36 42.44 -22.75
C PRO A 574 -29.18 41.40 -23.53
N VAL A 575 -28.58 40.88 -24.61
CA VAL A 575 -28.92 39.63 -25.30
C VAL A 575 -27.79 38.64 -25.08
#